data_AF-A0A1I4HFW7-F1
#
_entry.id   AF-A0A1I4HFW7-F1
#
_cell.length_a   1.000
_cell.length_b   1.000
_cell.length_c   1.000
_cell.angle_alpha   90.00
_cell.angle_beta   90.00
_cell.angle_gamma   90.00
#
_symmetry.space_group_name_H-M   'P 1'
#
loop_
_entity.id
_entity.type
_entity.pdbx_description
1 polymer ?
#
loop_
_entity_poly.entity_id
_entity_poly.type
_entity_poly.pdbx_seq_one_letter_code
_entity_poly.pdbx_strand_id
1 'polypeptide(L)'
;MSGAHVRSDSPLDPSQLRFLTRGVTAEEVAAVTAVLTAAAAAQAAAAKEARADSGPDAWSRSQRALRAELRPGPGAWRSFSG
;
A
#
# COMPACT_ATOMS: atom_id res chain seq x y z
N MET A 1 30.08 20.30 -4.35
CA MET A 1 29.41 20.66 -3.09
C MET A 1 27.96 20.20 -3.18
N SER A 2 27.67 18.95 -2.79
CA SER A 2 26.32 18.38 -2.90
C SER A 2 25.75 18.27 -1.50
N GLY A 3 24.72 19.06 -1.20
CA GLY A 3 23.99 19.00 0.06
C GLY A 3 23.24 17.68 0.13
N ALA A 4 23.67 16.79 1.02
CA ALA A 4 22.89 15.63 1.42
C ALA A 4 21.70 16.14 2.23
N HIS A 5 20.55 16.32 1.57
CA HIS A 5 19.29 16.41 2.27
C HIS A 5 19.08 15.06 2.97
N VAL A 6 19.31 15.04 4.28
CA VAL A 6 18.87 13.94 5.14
C VAL A 6 17.37 13.86 4.96
N ARG A 7 16.93 12.89 4.14
CA ARG A 7 15.53 12.48 4.13
C ARG A 7 15.35 11.78 5.46
N SER A 8 14.89 12.52 6.46
CA SER A 8 14.49 11.96 7.73
C SER A 8 13.45 10.89 7.41
N ASP A 9 13.80 9.61 7.56
CA ASP A 9 12.93 8.45 7.29
C ASP A 9 11.73 8.36 8.27
N SER A 10 11.48 9.43 9.03
CA SER A 10 10.24 9.59 9.78
C SER A 10 9.10 9.67 8.79
N PRO A 11 8.01 8.89 8.97
CA PRO A 11 6.90 8.84 8.02
C PRO A 11 6.24 10.20 7.78
N LEU A 12 6.51 11.20 8.62
CA LEU A 12 6.18 12.60 8.41
C LEU A 12 7.37 13.50 8.76
N ASP A 13 7.77 14.36 7.82
CA ASP A 13 8.78 15.40 8.03
C ASP A 13 8.08 16.69 8.51
N PRO A 14 8.49 17.31 9.64
CA PRO A 14 7.91 18.57 10.12
C PRO A 14 7.94 19.71 9.09
N SER A 15 8.87 19.70 8.12
CA SER A 15 8.91 20.68 7.03
C SER A 15 7.67 20.64 6.12
N GLN A 16 6.90 19.54 6.16
CA GLN A 16 5.67 19.33 5.38
C GLN A 16 4.41 19.86 6.09
N LEU A 17 4.50 20.27 7.36
CA LEU A 17 3.38 20.75 8.16
C LEU A 17 3.29 22.28 8.10
N ARG A 18 2.10 22.80 7.81
CA ARG A 18 1.81 24.25 7.84
C ARG A 18 0.70 24.57 8.82
N PHE A 19 1.03 25.33 9.86
CA PHE A 19 0.06 25.84 10.82
C PHE A 19 -0.57 27.14 10.30
N LEU A 20 -1.89 27.15 10.13
CA LEU A 20 -2.64 28.32 9.66
C LEU A 20 -3.13 29.20 10.82
N THR A 21 -3.24 28.63 12.02
CA THR A 21 -3.62 29.33 13.23
C THR A 21 -2.49 30.26 13.67
N ARG A 22 -2.82 31.48 14.08
CA ARG A 22 -1.85 32.43 14.63
C ARG A 22 -1.52 32.06 16.08
N GLY A 23 -0.28 32.30 16.48
CA GLY A 23 0.14 32.17 17.89
C GLY A 23 0.33 30.73 18.37
N VAL A 24 0.48 29.75 17.47
CA VAL A 24 0.78 28.37 17.86
C VAL A 24 2.16 28.31 18.50
N THR A 25 2.21 27.77 19.71
CA THR A 25 3.43 27.64 20.51
C THR A 25 4.26 26.45 20.02
N ALA A 26 5.57 26.45 20.35
CA ALA A 26 6.46 25.35 20.00
C ALA A 26 6.02 24.01 20.62
N GLU A 27 5.43 24.05 21.82
CA GLU A 27 4.91 22.87 22.51
C GLU A 27 3.70 22.27 21.77
N GLU A 28 2.76 23.11 21.32
CA GLU A 28 1.62 22.66 20.53
C GLU A 28 2.06 22.08 19.18
N VAL A 29 3.03 22.71 18.51
CA VAL A 29 3.63 22.16 17.28
C VAL A 29 4.23 20.78 17.54
N ALA A 30 4.98 20.62 18.63
CA ALA A 30 5.58 19.35 18.99
C ALA A 30 4.53 18.28 19.29
N ALA A 31 3.48 18.62 20.05
CA ALA A 31 2.39 17.73 20.37
C ALA A 31 1.66 17.24 19.11
N VAL A 32 1.27 18.14 18.21
CA VAL A 32 0.60 17.77 16.95
C VAL A 32 1.51 16.92 16.07
N THR A 33 2.79 17.28 15.96
CA THR A 33 3.75 16.50 15.17
C THR A 33 3.95 15.10 15.74
N ALA A 34 4.02 14.95 17.07
CA ALA A 34 4.13 13.66 17.73
C ALA A 34 2.90 12.78 17.47
N VAL A 35 1.69 13.34 17.56
CA VAL A 35 0.45 12.61 17.28
C VAL A 35 0.39 12.15 15.82
N LEU A 36 0.70 13.04 14.87
CA LEU A 36 0.65 12.73 13.45
C LEU A 36 1.71 11.68 13.07
N THR A 37 2.93 11.81 13.59
CA THR A 37 4.01 10.83 13.32
C THR A 37 3.66 9.45 13.89
N ALA A 38 3.08 9.38 15.09
CA ALA A 38 2.60 8.14 15.68
C ALA A 38 1.47 7.50 14.84
N ALA A 39 0.50 8.30 14.38
CA ALA A 39 -0.58 7.82 13.53
C ALA A 39 -0.06 7.29 12.18
N ALA A 40 0.87 7.99 11.55
CA ALA A 40 1.48 7.56 10.30
C ALA A 40 2.29 6.26 10.46
N ALA A 41 3.05 6.13 11.55
CA ALA A 41 3.76 4.90 11.88
C ALA A 41 2.82 3.70 12.08
N ALA A 42 1.70 3.91 12.79
CA ALA A 42 0.68 2.88 12.99
C ALA A 42 0.03 2.43 11.66
N GLN A 43 -0.30 3.39 10.77
CA GLN A 43 -0.80 3.09 9.43
C GLN A 43 0.20 2.28 8.60
N ALA A 44 1.48 2.66 8.64
CA ALA A 44 2.54 1.94 7.93
C ALA A 44 2.72 0.50 8.47
N ALA A 45 2.63 0.31 9.79
CA ALA A 45 2.68 -1.01 10.41
C ALA A 45 1.50 -1.89 9.97
N ALA A 46 0.27 -1.36 10.04
CA ALA A 46 -0.93 -2.08 9.60
C ALA A 46 -0.88 -2.43 8.10
N ALA A 47 -0.38 -1.53 7.26
CA ALA A 47 -0.19 -1.80 5.84
C ALA A 47 0.85 -2.91 5.59
N LYS A 48 1.91 -2.96 6.40
CA LYS A 48 2.92 -4.02 6.33
C LYS A 48 2.35 -5.38 6.74
N GLU A 49 1.53 -5.42 7.79
CA GLU A 49 0.83 -6.63 8.25
C GLU A 49 -0.16 -7.12 7.17
N ALA A 50 -1.02 -6.24 6.64
CA ALA A 50 -1.95 -6.59 5.57
C ALA A 50 -1.25 -7.14 4.32
N ARG A 51 -0.04 -6.65 4.01
CA ARG A 51 0.78 -7.16 2.91
C ARG A 51 1.46 -8.49 3.22
N ALA A 52 1.80 -8.76 4.49
CA ALA A 52 2.31 -10.06 4.91
C ALA A 52 1.22 -11.15 4.79
N ASP A 53 -0.04 -10.79 5.07
CA ASP A 53 -1.19 -11.68 4.94
C ASP A 53 -1.73 -11.81 3.51
N SER A 54 -1.28 -10.98 2.57
CA SER A 54 -1.72 -11.04 1.17
C SER A 54 -1.02 -12.17 0.41
N GLY A 55 -1.40 -13.42 0.71
CA GLY A 55 -1.25 -14.53 -0.23
C GLY A 55 -2.11 -14.31 -1.49
N PRO A 56 -1.98 -15.15 -2.53
CA PRO A 56 -2.82 -15.02 -3.72
C PRO A 56 -4.30 -15.10 -3.36
N ASP A 57 -5.03 -14.04 -3.72
CA ASP A 57 -6.46 -13.91 -3.46
C ASP A 57 -7.28 -15.02 -4.14
N ALA A 58 -8.56 -15.12 -3.76
CA ALA A 58 -9.44 -16.16 -4.30
C ALA A 58 -9.55 -16.10 -5.84
N TRP A 59 -9.45 -14.91 -6.42
CA TRP A 59 -9.47 -14.67 -7.87
C TRP A 59 -8.19 -15.16 -8.57
N SER A 60 -7.01 -14.83 -8.04
CA SER A 60 -5.71 -15.32 -8.51
C SER A 60 -5.61 -16.84 -8.41
N ARG A 61 -6.21 -17.43 -7.36
CA ARG A 61 -6.32 -18.89 -7.20
C ARG A 61 -7.21 -19.52 -8.27
N SER A 62 -8.40 -18.97 -8.53
CA SER A 62 -9.33 -19.53 -9.53
C SER A 62 -8.82 -19.39 -10.97
N GLN A 63 -8.07 -18.33 -11.28
CA GLN A 63 -7.48 -18.13 -12.60
C GLN A 63 -6.51 -19.26 -13.00
N ARG A 64 -5.85 -19.92 -12.04
CA ARG A 64 -4.95 -21.06 -12.33
C ARG A 64 -5.68 -22.24 -12.95
N ALA A 65 -6.91 -22.52 -12.53
CA ALA A 65 -7.72 -23.60 -13.08
C ALA A 65 -8.06 -23.36 -14.56
N LEU A 66 -8.26 -22.10 -14.95
CA LEU A 66 -8.55 -21.72 -16.34
C LEU A 66 -7.31 -21.76 -17.25
N ARG A 67 -6.11 -21.62 -16.69
CA ARG A 67 -4.85 -21.75 -17.44
C ARG A 67 -4.37 -23.19 -17.58
N ALA A 68 -5.06 -24.16 -16.96
CA ALA A 68 -4.78 -25.56 -17.19
C ALA A 68 -5.07 -25.91 -18.66
N GLU A 69 -4.27 -26.81 -19.21
CA GLU A 69 -4.46 -27.30 -20.57
C GLU A 69 -5.86 -27.92 -20.70
N LEU A 70 -6.73 -27.26 -21.49
CA LEU A 70 -8.05 -27.77 -21.82
C LEU A 70 -7.89 -28.99 -22.72
N ARG A 71 -8.09 -30.19 -22.16
CA ARG A 71 -7.98 -31.44 -22.94
C ARG A 71 -9.23 -31.68 -23.78
N PRO A 72 -9.08 -31.74 -25.12
CA PRO A 72 -10.16 -32.16 -25.98
C PRO A 72 -10.68 -33.56 -25.66
N GLY A 73 -11.99 -33.69 -25.46
CA GLY A 73 -12.66 -34.99 -25.59
C GLY A 73 -12.77 -35.40 -27.08
N PRO A 74 -12.79 -36.70 -27.41
CA PRO A 74 -13.03 -37.16 -28.78
C PRO A 74 -14.29 -36.53 -29.39
N GLY A 75 -14.16 -35.87 -30.54
CA GLY A 75 -15.28 -35.21 -31.25
C GLY A 75 -15.69 -33.82 -30.74
N ALA A 76 -15.10 -33.30 -29.66
CA ALA A 76 -15.67 -32.15 -28.93
C ALA A 76 -15.40 -30.75 -29.52
N TRP A 77 -14.55 -30.62 -30.54
CA TRP A 77 -14.06 -29.30 -31.02
C TRP A 77 -14.64 -28.88 -32.36
N ARG A 78 -15.61 -29.65 -32.88
CA ARG A 78 -16.16 -29.45 -34.22
C ARG A 78 -17.68 -29.45 -34.18
N SER A 79 -18.26 -28.42 -33.60
CA SER A 79 -19.66 -28.04 -33.84
C SER A 79 -19.73 -26.56 -34.20
N PHE A 80 -19.25 -26.24 -35.40
CA PHE A 80 -19.67 -25.07 -36.16
C PHE A 80 -20.03 -25.58 -37.55
N SER A 81 -21.23 -26.14 -37.68
CA SER A 81 -21.89 -26.33 -38.96
C SER A 81 -22.76 -25.09 -39.20
N GLY A 82 -22.45 -24.35 -40.28
CA GLY A 82 -23.32 -23.29 -40.80
C GLY A 82 -24.59 -23.83 -41.43
#